data_AF-A0A212KNU7-F1
#
_entry.id   AF-A0A212KNU7-F1
#
_cell.length_a   1.000
_cell.length_b   1.000
_cell.length_c   1.000
_cell.angle_alpha   90.00
_cell.angle_beta   90.00
_cell.angle_gamma   90.00
#
_symmetry.space_group_name_H-M   'P 1'
#
loop_
_entity.id
_entity.type
_entity.pdbx_description
1 polymer ?
#
loop_
_entity_poly.entity_id
_entity_poly.type
_entity_poly.pdbx_seq_one_letter_code
_entity_poly.pdbx_strand_id
1 'polypeptide(L)'
;MWTFKPKEVFAVNQNLEVEVINTLGSSFPILKIDNFYKRPDLVRRLVLQSPAPIWKETSKRSRNFVDYVDCRHYISMDLQEPSWRIREVSLKYLGAELLQPVPELVTNVFKWIEPKALKGLPYPHSDPFSFAALVYLNTNEESLGGTSFYKNKALNLNYMPLNKEAEGKVYIEANQEDGTSYFHKNVDDFWELTHQVPMAFNRLIVYPGRLFHGAWQESSWFSEYYRINQVFFFPKVKYHSNSFYVSLPKGD
;
A
#
# COMPACT_ATOMS: atom_id res chain seq x y z
N MET A 1 27.28 -14.61 4.28
CA MET A 1 26.08 -14.18 5.01
C MET A 1 26.17 -12.67 5.21
N TRP A 2 25.14 -11.90 4.84
CA TRP A 2 25.13 -10.44 5.05
C TRP A 2 24.53 -10.14 6.42
N THR A 3 25.28 -9.46 7.27
CA THR A 3 24.83 -9.01 8.60
C THR A 3 24.62 -7.50 8.58
N PHE A 4 23.60 -7.01 9.28
CA PHE A 4 23.30 -5.59 9.35
C PHE A 4 22.72 -5.22 10.71
N LYS A 5 22.75 -3.93 11.04
CA LYS A 5 22.03 -3.37 12.20
C LYS A 5 20.72 -2.75 11.71
N PRO A 6 19.54 -3.19 12.19
CA PRO A 6 18.26 -2.63 11.74
C PRO A 6 18.17 -1.11 11.85
N LYS A 7 18.60 -0.53 12.98
CA LYS A 7 18.61 0.93 13.19
C LYS A 7 19.45 1.69 12.16
N GLU A 8 20.48 1.06 11.60
CA GLU A 8 21.29 1.69 10.56
C GLU A 8 20.60 1.60 9.19
N VAL A 9 20.02 0.45 8.85
CA VAL A 9 19.33 0.21 7.57
C VAL A 9 18.05 1.05 7.46
N PHE A 10 17.27 1.14 8.52
CA PHE A 10 15.96 1.81 8.54
C PHE A 10 16.00 3.25 9.06
N ALA A 11 17.20 3.85 9.16
CA ALA A 11 17.33 5.24 9.55
C ALA A 11 16.60 6.17 8.56
N VAL A 12 15.93 7.19 9.07
CA VAL A 12 15.05 8.09 8.29
C VAL A 12 15.66 9.47 8.14
N ASN A 13 15.39 10.13 7.03
CA ASN A 13 15.83 11.51 6.78
C ASN A 13 15.19 12.48 7.78
N GLN A 14 15.98 13.48 8.18
CA GLN A 14 15.49 14.53 9.08
C GLN A 14 14.57 15.49 8.34
N ASN A 15 14.96 15.90 7.13
CA ASN A 15 14.17 16.78 6.30
C ASN A 15 13.34 15.95 5.32
N LEU A 16 12.03 15.90 5.55
CA LEU A 16 11.08 15.21 4.69
C LEU A 16 10.34 16.22 3.83
N GLU A 17 10.24 15.93 2.53
CA GLU A 17 9.46 16.71 1.58
C GLU A 17 8.04 16.17 1.56
N VAL A 18 7.14 16.81 2.30
CA VAL A 18 5.76 16.33 2.50
C VAL A 18 4.79 17.13 1.62
N GLU A 19 4.02 16.41 0.81
CA GLU A 19 2.89 16.93 0.06
C GLU A 19 1.59 16.28 0.58
N VAL A 20 0.56 17.10 0.79
CA VAL A 20 -0.79 16.65 1.15
C VAL A 20 -1.64 16.61 -0.11
N ILE A 21 -2.09 15.42 -0.48
CA ILE A 21 -2.89 15.16 -1.68
C ILE A 21 -4.35 14.98 -1.26
N ASN A 22 -5.22 15.88 -1.71
CA ASN A 22 -6.66 15.72 -1.58
C ASN A 22 -7.20 14.94 -2.78
N THR A 23 -7.79 13.77 -2.53
CA THR A 23 -8.36 12.95 -3.60
C THR A 23 -9.80 13.36 -3.89
N LEU A 24 -10.20 13.28 -5.17
CA LEU A 24 -11.54 13.66 -5.59
C LEU A 24 -12.61 12.83 -4.87
N GLY A 25 -13.56 13.52 -4.23
CA GLY A 25 -14.66 12.87 -3.50
C GLY A 25 -14.28 12.21 -2.18
N SER A 26 -13.03 12.34 -1.72
CA SER A 26 -12.59 11.85 -0.41
C SER A 26 -12.43 13.00 0.57
N SER A 27 -12.93 12.81 1.78
CA SER A 27 -12.59 13.69 2.92
C SER A 27 -11.22 13.37 3.53
N PHE A 28 -10.58 12.27 3.10
CA PHE A 28 -9.32 11.81 3.66
C PHE A 28 -8.15 12.11 2.71
N PRO A 29 -7.21 12.98 3.11
CA PRO A 29 -6.00 13.24 2.34
C PRO A 29 -5.03 12.05 2.37
N ILE A 30 -4.15 12.02 1.39
CA ILE A 30 -2.98 11.13 1.34
C ILE A 30 -1.73 11.99 1.55
N LEU A 31 -0.76 11.50 2.32
CA LEU A 31 0.56 12.12 2.35
C LEU A 31 1.46 11.45 1.31
N LYS A 32 2.12 12.27 0.49
CA LYS A 32 3.23 11.84 -0.36
C LYS A 32 4.51 12.44 0.21
N ILE A 33 5.51 11.61 0.44
CA ILE A 33 6.75 12.00 1.09
C ILE A 33 7.93 11.46 0.29
N ASP A 34 8.70 12.35 -0.30
CA ASP A 34 9.90 11.97 -1.05
C ASP A 34 11.13 11.90 -0.11
N ASN A 35 12.11 11.10 -0.51
CA ASN A 35 13.36 10.89 0.22
C ASN A 35 13.16 10.44 1.68
N PHE A 36 12.41 9.37 1.91
CA PHE A 36 12.09 8.91 3.26
C PHE A 36 13.30 8.34 4.03
N TYR A 37 13.87 7.21 3.59
CA TYR A 37 15.04 6.61 4.25
C TYR A 37 16.33 7.35 3.91
N LYS A 38 17.27 7.38 4.87
CA LYS A 38 18.65 7.84 4.63
C LYS A 38 19.43 6.92 3.70
N ARG A 39 19.15 5.62 3.76
CA ARG A 39 19.86 4.54 3.04
C ARG A 39 18.87 3.59 2.37
N PRO A 40 18.05 4.07 1.41
CA PRO A 40 17.01 3.26 0.78
C PRO A 40 17.59 2.08 -0.02
N ASP A 41 18.84 2.18 -0.47
CA ASP A 41 19.60 1.12 -1.12
C ASP A 41 19.82 -0.09 -0.19
N LEU A 42 20.08 0.14 1.11
CA LEU A 42 20.25 -0.94 2.08
C LEU A 42 18.92 -1.63 2.39
N VAL A 43 17.82 -0.87 2.47
CA VAL A 43 16.47 -1.43 2.64
C VAL A 43 16.12 -2.29 1.43
N ARG A 44 16.31 -1.76 0.22
CA ARG A 44 16.14 -2.51 -1.04
C ARG A 44 16.98 -3.78 -1.07
N ARG A 45 18.28 -3.69 -0.74
CA ARG A 45 19.20 -4.82 -0.71
C ARG A 45 18.70 -5.92 0.22
N LEU A 46 18.23 -5.54 1.41
CA LEU A 46 17.64 -6.48 2.36
C LEU A 46 16.45 -7.23 1.76
N VAL A 47 15.52 -6.51 1.13
CA VAL A 47 14.34 -7.13 0.51
C VAL A 47 14.73 -8.08 -0.63
N LEU A 48 15.66 -7.70 -1.50
CA LEU A 48 16.06 -8.52 -2.65
C LEU A 48 16.98 -9.70 -2.31
N GLN A 49 17.69 -9.64 -1.19
CA GLN A 49 18.57 -10.73 -0.73
C GLN A 49 17.90 -11.66 0.29
N SER A 50 16.69 -11.34 0.74
CA SER A 50 15.91 -12.18 1.66
C SER A 50 14.94 -13.07 0.87
N PRO A 51 14.81 -14.36 1.23
CA PRO A 51 13.76 -15.19 0.66
C PRO A 51 12.39 -14.76 1.20
N ALA A 52 11.41 -14.62 0.30
CA ALA A 52 10.05 -14.24 0.63
C ALA A 52 9.08 -15.42 0.39
N PRO A 53 8.28 -15.84 1.40
CA PRO A 53 7.25 -16.85 1.19
C PRO A 53 6.16 -16.38 0.22
N ILE A 54 5.54 -17.34 -0.46
CA ILE A 54 4.47 -17.14 -1.45
C ILE A 54 3.26 -16.52 -0.77
N TRP A 55 2.70 -15.46 -1.37
CA TRP A 55 1.45 -14.90 -0.91
C TRP A 55 0.26 -15.77 -1.34
N LYS A 56 -0.64 -16.08 -0.39
CA LYS A 56 -1.85 -16.91 -0.60
C LYS A 56 -1.56 -18.31 -1.16
N GLU A 57 -0.48 -18.95 -0.72
CA GLU A 57 -0.08 -20.31 -1.13
C GLU A 57 -1.20 -21.36 -1.02
N THR A 58 -2.06 -21.23 0.00
CA THR A 58 -3.17 -22.18 0.24
C THR A 58 -4.34 -22.06 -0.73
N SER A 59 -4.35 -21.05 -1.62
CA SER A 59 -5.40 -20.87 -2.61
C SER A 59 -5.22 -21.84 -3.79
N LYS A 60 -6.10 -22.85 -3.86
CA LYS A 60 -6.09 -23.88 -4.92
C LYS A 60 -6.24 -23.34 -6.35
N ARG A 61 -6.76 -22.11 -6.49
CA ARG A 61 -6.98 -21.44 -7.79
C ARG A 61 -5.89 -20.43 -8.15
N SER A 62 -4.93 -20.22 -7.24
CA SER A 62 -3.89 -19.21 -7.41
C SER A 62 -3.08 -19.43 -8.68
N ARG A 63 -2.84 -18.34 -9.42
CA ARG A 63 -1.91 -18.30 -10.55
C ARG A 63 -0.51 -17.82 -10.13
N ASN A 64 -0.29 -17.58 -8.84
CA ASN A 64 1.02 -17.28 -8.28
C ASN A 64 1.98 -18.47 -8.51
N PHE A 65 3.24 -18.19 -8.85
CA PHE A 65 4.26 -19.13 -9.34
C PHE A 65 3.91 -19.87 -10.66
N VAL A 66 2.80 -19.51 -11.30
CA VAL A 66 2.44 -20.02 -12.65
C VAL A 66 2.52 -18.90 -13.68
N ASP A 67 1.91 -17.75 -13.39
CA ASP A 67 1.90 -16.58 -14.27
C ASP A 67 2.82 -15.46 -13.76
N TYR A 68 2.88 -15.30 -12.44
CA TYR A 68 3.63 -14.24 -11.76
C TYR A 68 4.17 -14.77 -10.43
N VAL A 69 5.16 -14.09 -9.88
CA VAL A 69 5.62 -14.22 -8.51
C VAL A 69 4.99 -13.09 -7.70
N ASP A 70 4.27 -13.41 -6.63
CA ASP A 70 3.80 -12.47 -5.61
C ASP A 70 4.15 -13.01 -4.23
N CYS A 71 5.11 -12.39 -3.57
CA CYS A 71 5.62 -12.84 -2.28
C CYS A 71 5.63 -11.71 -1.25
N ARG A 72 5.66 -12.09 0.03
CA ARG A 72 5.71 -11.14 1.14
C ARG A 72 6.66 -11.58 2.23
N HIS A 73 7.49 -10.66 2.71
CA HIS A 73 8.20 -10.85 3.96
C HIS A 73 7.29 -10.49 5.14
N TYR A 74 7.42 -11.24 6.22
CA TYR A 74 6.89 -10.90 7.55
C TYR A 74 8.01 -11.19 8.55
N ILE A 75 8.90 -10.22 8.73
CA ILE A 75 10.12 -10.39 9.53
C ILE A 75 10.06 -9.45 10.74
N SER A 76 10.11 -10.01 11.95
CA SER A 76 10.20 -9.20 13.17
C SER A 76 11.48 -8.37 13.17
N MET A 77 11.36 -7.05 13.29
CA MET A 77 12.48 -6.13 13.20
C MET A 77 12.20 -4.80 13.91
N ASP A 78 13.25 -4.18 14.46
CA ASP A 78 13.13 -2.85 15.08
C ASP A 78 12.93 -1.76 14.02
N LEU A 79 11.67 -1.39 13.81
CA LEU A 79 11.24 -0.32 12.90
C LEU A 79 10.68 0.89 13.65
N GLN A 80 11.13 1.12 14.89
CA GLN A 80 10.62 2.21 15.71
C GLN A 80 10.87 3.60 15.09
N GLU A 81 12.09 3.88 14.64
CA GLU A 81 12.43 5.18 14.03
C GLU A 81 11.52 5.53 12.84
N PRO A 82 11.38 4.67 11.81
CA PRO A 82 10.46 4.98 10.71
C PRO A 82 8.99 5.02 11.14
N SER A 83 8.57 4.14 12.05
CA SER A 83 7.19 4.19 12.57
C SER A 83 6.88 5.52 13.24
N TRP A 84 7.79 6.03 14.07
CA TRP A 84 7.60 7.29 14.79
C TRP A 84 7.70 8.49 13.87
N ARG A 85 8.54 8.44 12.83
CA ARG A 85 8.55 9.49 11.81
C ARG A 85 7.23 9.52 11.03
N ILE A 86 6.67 8.37 10.68
CA ILE A 86 5.35 8.26 10.03
C ILE A 86 4.25 8.78 10.96
N ARG A 87 4.31 8.49 12.26
CA ARG A 87 3.39 9.07 13.26
C ARG A 87 3.47 10.60 13.29
N GLU A 88 4.67 11.16 13.32
CA GLU A 88 4.88 12.61 13.41
C GLU A 88 4.26 13.35 12.23
N VAL A 89 4.53 12.89 11.00
CA VAL A 89 3.95 13.50 9.80
C VAL A 89 2.44 13.26 9.71
N SER A 90 1.95 12.07 10.08
CA SER A 90 0.51 11.78 10.14
C SER A 90 -0.21 12.70 11.13
N LEU A 91 0.35 12.91 12.31
CA LEU A 91 -0.22 13.80 13.32
C LEU A 91 -0.22 15.25 12.83
N LYS A 92 0.92 15.71 12.29
CA LYS A 92 1.09 17.10 11.85
C LYS A 92 0.18 17.48 10.68
N TYR A 93 0.07 16.60 9.68
CA TYR A 93 -0.60 16.93 8.41
C TYR A 93 -2.02 16.36 8.29
N LEU A 94 -2.34 15.28 9.02
CA LEU A 94 -3.66 14.63 8.97
C LEU A 94 -4.42 14.67 10.30
N GLY A 95 -3.82 15.17 11.39
CA GLY A 95 -4.44 15.07 12.72
C GLY A 95 -4.52 13.65 13.28
N ALA A 96 -3.81 12.70 12.66
CA ALA A 96 -3.92 11.28 12.92
C ALA A 96 -2.72 10.79 13.76
N GLU A 97 -2.96 10.53 15.04
CA GLU A 97 -1.96 9.99 15.95
C GLU A 97 -1.91 8.46 15.87
N LEU A 98 -0.88 7.91 15.24
CA LEU A 98 -0.61 6.47 15.20
C LEU A 98 -0.07 6.02 16.56
N LEU A 99 -0.80 5.15 17.27
CA LEU A 99 -0.58 4.95 18.71
C LEU A 99 0.56 3.99 19.06
N GLN A 100 1.03 3.21 18.09
CA GLN A 100 2.04 2.19 18.32
C GLN A 100 2.95 2.05 17.09
N PRO A 101 4.24 1.73 17.30
CA PRO A 101 5.11 1.39 16.20
C PRO A 101 4.73 0.01 15.64
N VAL A 102 5.17 -0.25 14.42
CA VAL A 102 4.98 -1.53 13.74
C VAL A 102 6.23 -2.39 13.93
N PRO A 103 6.11 -3.62 14.45
CA PRO A 103 7.27 -4.45 14.83
C PRO A 103 7.76 -5.37 13.71
N GLU A 104 7.21 -5.25 12.49
CA GLU A 104 7.42 -6.20 11.40
C GLU A 104 7.77 -5.47 10.11
N LEU A 105 8.83 -5.94 9.45
CA LEU A 105 9.07 -5.65 8.04
C LEU A 105 8.06 -6.47 7.23
N VAL A 106 7.09 -5.75 6.66
CA VAL A 106 6.17 -6.29 5.67
C VAL A 106 6.52 -5.74 4.30
N THR A 107 6.56 -6.59 3.29
CA THR A 107 6.86 -6.18 1.91
C THR A 107 5.87 -6.78 0.93
N ASN A 108 5.72 -6.15 -0.23
CA ASN A 108 5.15 -6.81 -1.42
C ASN A 108 6.24 -6.93 -2.48
N VAL A 109 6.42 -8.13 -3.03
CA VAL A 109 7.42 -8.45 -4.05
C VAL A 109 6.70 -9.13 -5.21
N PHE A 110 6.46 -8.38 -6.28
CA PHE A 110 5.74 -8.88 -7.46
C PHE A 110 6.66 -8.92 -8.69
N LYS A 111 6.54 -9.93 -9.54
CA LYS A 111 7.19 -9.98 -10.87
C LYS A 111 6.40 -10.87 -11.82
N TRP A 112 6.28 -10.53 -13.10
CA TRP A 112 5.78 -11.48 -14.11
C TRP A 112 6.83 -12.56 -14.38
N ILE A 113 6.39 -13.81 -14.50
CA ILE A 113 7.26 -14.90 -14.97
C ILE A 113 7.49 -14.75 -16.47
N GLU A 114 6.41 -14.49 -17.20
CA GLU A 114 6.42 -14.15 -18.62
C GLU A 114 5.57 -12.89 -18.84
N PRO A 115 5.99 -11.96 -19.72
CA PRO A 115 5.17 -10.79 -20.05
C PRO A 115 3.81 -11.22 -20.60
N LYS A 116 2.73 -10.67 -20.04
CA LYS A 116 1.37 -10.87 -20.56
C LYS A 116 0.67 -9.56 -20.83
N ALA A 117 0.07 -9.43 -22.00
CA ALA A 117 -0.86 -8.35 -22.32
C ALA A 117 -2.27 -8.72 -21.81
N LEU A 118 -2.51 -8.47 -20.53
CA LEU A 118 -3.82 -8.63 -19.90
C LEU A 118 -4.58 -7.29 -19.90
N LYS A 119 -5.90 -7.35 -20.05
CA LYS A 119 -6.78 -6.20 -19.78
C LYS A 119 -7.08 -6.11 -18.28
N GLY A 120 -7.25 -4.89 -17.79
CA GLY A 120 -7.65 -4.59 -16.41
C GLY A 120 -6.54 -3.99 -15.55
N LEU A 121 -6.77 -3.96 -14.24
CA LEU A 121 -5.82 -3.49 -13.22
C LEU A 121 -5.82 -4.45 -12.02
N PRO A 122 -4.79 -4.43 -11.16
CA PRO A 122 -4.83 -5.13 -9.89
C PRO A 122 -6.08 -4.79 -9.08
N TYR A 123 -6.65 -5.78 -8.38
CA TYR A 123 -7.91 -5.62 -7.66
C TYR A 123 -7.86 -4.48 -6.62
N PRO A 124 -8.75 -3.48 -6.70
CA PRO A 124 -8.94 -2.52 -5.63
C PRO A 124 -9.41 -3.21 -4.36
N HIS A 125 -8.84 -2.82 -3.22
CA HIS A 125 -9.18 -3.34 -1.91
C HIS A 125 -9.08 -2.25 -0.84
N SER A 126 -9.42 -2.62 0.40
CA SER A 126 -9.14 -1.84 1.60
C SER A 126 -8.35 -2.71 2.58
N ASP A 127 -7.47 -2.11 3.36
CA ASP A 127 -6.76 -2.79 4.43
C ASP A 127 -7.63 -2.91 5.69
N PRO A 128 -7.44 -3.97 6.49
CA PRO A 128 -8.12 -4.13 7.78
C PRO A 128 -7.56 -3.18 8.87
N PHE A 129 -6.49 -2.45 8.58
CA PHE A 129 -5.80 -1.58 9.52
C PHE A 129 -6.28 -0.13 9.44
N SER A 130 -6.06 0.65 10.51
CA SER A 130 -6.48 2.05 10.55
C SER A 130 -5.74 2.90 9.51
N PHE A 131 -4.43 2.69 9.38
CA PHE A 131 -3.55 3.39 8.45
C PHE A 131 -2.58 2.43 7.80
N ALA A 132 -2.25 2.71 6.53
CA ALA A 132 -1.18 2.08 5.81
C ALA A 132 -0.15 3.14 5.40
N ALA A 133 1.11 2.75 5.38
CA ALA A 133 2.17 3.56 4.81
C ALA A 133 3.07 2.68 3.94
N LEU A 134 3.36 3.11 2.71
CA LEU A 134 4.05 2.30 1.72
C LEU A 134 5.27 3.04 1.18
N VAL A 135 6.45 2.42 1.26
CA VAL A 135 7.69 2.94 0.67
C VAL A 135 8.03 2.16 -0.59
N TYR A 136 8.16 2.86 -1.72
CA TYR A 136 8.62 2.26 -2.97
C TYR A 136 10.14 2.06 -2.95
N LEU A 137 10.58 0.87 -3.35
CA LEU A 137 12.00 0.48 -3.31
C LEU A 137 12.57 0.18 -4.70
N ASN A 138 11.78 0.31 -5.76
CA ASN A 138 12.26 0.31 -7.14
C ASN A 138 13.16 1.51 -7.41
N THR A 139 14.27 1.31 -8.12
CA THR A 139 15.10 2.47 -8.54
C THR A 139 14.30 3.35 -9.52
N ASN A 140 14.82 4.53 -9.85
CA ASN A 140 14.15 5.43 -10.76
C ASN A 140 13.97 4.80 -12.16
N GLU A 141 14.92 3.99 -12.60
CA GLU A 141 14.89 3.29 -13.88
C GLU A 141 13.90 2.12 -13.90
N GLU A 142 13.59 1.56 -12.74
CA GLU A 142 12.61 0.49 -12.55
C GLU A 142 11.20 1.02 -12.22
N SER A 143 11.07 2.32 -11.93
CA SER A 143 9.85 2.90 -11.40
C SER A 143 8.79 2.99 -12.50
N LEU A 144 7.83 2.08 -12.45
CA LEU A 144 6.62 2.09 -13.27
C LEU A 144 5.38 2.10 -12.36
N GLY A 145 4.31 2.78 -12.77
CA GLY A 145 3.05 2.80 -12.05
C GLY A 145 3.15 3.45 -10.66
N GLY A 146 2.61 2.78 -9.64
CA GLY A 146 2.50 3.36 -8.28
C GLY A 146 1.34 2.76 -7.48
N THR A 147 0.52 3.62 -6.89
CA THR A 147 -0.69 3.24 -6.14
C THR A 147 -1.87 4.06 -6.67
N SER A 148 -2.94 3.35 -7.05
CA SER A 148 -4.22 3.95 -7.46
C SER A 148 -5.19 3.97 -6.29
N PHE A 149 -6.02 5.00 -6.22
CA PHE A 149 -7.11 5.16 -5.27
C PHE A 149 -8.42 5.23 -6.03
N TYR A 150 -9.47 4.67 -5.45
CA TYR A 150 -10.72 4.42 -6.14
C TYR A 150 -11.93 4.85 -5.33
N LYS A 151 -13.03 4.97 -6.05
CA LYS A 151 -14.38 5.11 -5.55
C LYS A 151 -15.22 3.94 -6.02
N ASN A 152 -15.90 3.27 -5.11
CA ASN A 152 -16.85 2.23 -5.45
C ASN A 152 -18.09 2.87 -6.08
N LYS A 153 -18.47 2.43 -7.29
CA LYS A 153 -19.60 3.00 -8.05
C LYS A 153 -20.96 2.66 -7.44
N ALA A 154 -21.12 1.45 -6.88
CA ALA A 154 -22.39 1.00 -6.33
C ALA A 154 -22.83 1.81 -5.11
N LEU A 155 -21.89 2.17 -4.24
CA LEU A 155 -22.15 2.93 -3.01
C LEU A 155 -21.75 4.40 -3.09
N ASN A 156 -21.07 4.81 -4.15
CA ASN A 156 -20.53 6.17 -4.29
C ASN A 156 -19.59 6.55 -3.12
N LEU A 157 -18.77 5.60 -2.65
CA LEU A 157 -17.84 5.75 -1.51
C LEU A 157 -16.39 5.49 -1.90
N ASN A 158 -15.46 6.25 -1.34
CA ASN A 158 -14.00 6.09 -1.55
C ASN A 158 -13.33 5.21 -0.48
N TYR A 159 -14.12 4.68 0.45
CA TYR A 159 -13.63 3.89 1.58
C TYR A 159 -14.60 2.78 1.95
N MET A 160 -14.07 1.77 2.63
CA MET A 160 -14.85 0.66 3.16
C MET A 160 -15.83 1.13 4.24
N PRO A 161 -17.16 1.01 4.05
CA PRO A 161 -18.15 1.35 5.08
C PRO A 161 -18.00 0.48 6.33
N LEU A 162 -18.35 1.01 7.51
CA LEU A 162 -18.29 0.28 8.78
C LEU A 162 -19.42 -0.74 8.95
N ASN A 163 -20.53 -0.53 8.23
CA ASN A 163 -21.68 -1.40 8.25
C ASN A 163 -21.45 -2.63 7.34
N LYS A 164 -21.64 -3.83 7.91
CA LYS A 164 -21.43 -5.11 7.20
C LYS A 164 -22.36 -5.34 5.99
N GLU A 165 -23.60 -4.87 6.06
CA GLU A 165 -24.55 -4.95 4.93
C GLU A 165 -24.06 -4.09 3.76
N ALA A 166 -23.56 -2.89 4.06
CA ALA A 166 -22.96 -2.02 3.04
C ALA A 166 -21.64 -2.59 2.53
N GLU A 167 -20.80 -3.18 3.38
CA GLU A 167 -19.57 -3.87 2.97
C GLU A 167 -19.86 -4.99 1.95
N GLY A 168 -20.90 -5.78 2.16
CA GLY A 168 -21.34 -6.83 1.20
C GLY A 168 -21.82 -6.28 -0.16
N LYS A 169 -22.09 -4.98 -0.27
CA LYS A 169 -22.42 -4.31 -1.54
C LYS A 169 -21.17 -3.78 -2.26
N VAL A 170 -20.03 -3.67 -1.56
CA VAL A 170 -18.75 -3.28 -2.16
C VAL A 170 -18.16 -4.44 -2.94
N TYR A 171 -18.04 -5.61 -2.30
CA TYR A 171 -17.49 -6.81 -2.90
C TYR A 171 -18.60 -7.81 -3.20
N ILE A 172 -18.90 -7.95 -4.48
CA ILE A 172 -19.79 -8.97 -5.03
C ILE A 172 -18.96 -10.00 -5.78
N GLU A 173 -19.57 -11.14 -6.12
CA GLU A 173 -18.88 -12.23 -6.83
C GLU A 173 -18.13 -11.76 -8.09
N ALA A 174 -18.69 -10.79 -8.82
CA ALA A 174 -18.11 -10.29 -10.07
C ALA A 174 -16.89 -9.37 -9.91
N ASN A 175 -16.64 -8.79 -8.72
CA ASN A 175 -15.57 -7.81 -8.51
C ASN A 175 -14.60 -8.15 -7.37
N GLN A 176 -14.81 -9.27 -6.67
CA GLN A 176 -13.89 -9.78 -5.67
C GLN A 176 -12.76 -10.60 -6.31
N GLU A 177 -11.60 -10.58 -5.67
CA GLU A 177 -10.46 -11.42 -6.07
C GLU A 177 -10.75 -12.89 -5.70
N ASP A 178 -10.83 -13.78 -6.70
CA ASP A 178 -11.08 -15.21 -6.50
C ASP A 178 -9.81 -16.08 -6.63
N GLY A 179 -8.65 -15.43 -6.81
CA GLY A 179 -7.34 -16.03 -6.98
C GLY A 179 -7.03 -16.52 -8.40
N THR A 180 -7.99 -16.53 -9.33
CA THR A 180 -7.79 -17.01 -10.71
C THR A 180 -7.01 -16.01 -11.58
N SER A 181 -6.89 -14.76 -11.13
CA SER A 181 -6.17 -13.69 -11.82
C SER A 181 -5.66 -12.66 -10.81
N TYR A 182 -4.48 -12.08 -11.07
CA TYR A 182 -4.01 -10.89 -10.35
C TYR A 182 -4.71 -9.60 -10.82
N PHE A 183 -5.14 -9.58 -12.08
CA PHE A 183 -5.78 -8.44 -12.72
C PHE A 183 -7.31 -8.63 -12.76
N HIS A 184 -8.04 -7.62 -12.34
CA HIS A 184 -9.47 -7.49 -12.51
C HIS A 184 -9.79 -6.90 -13.89
N LYS A 185 -10.28 -7.75 -14.81
CA LYS A 185 -10.53 -7.37 -16.21
C LYS A 185 -11.55 -6.25 -16.40
N ASN A 186 -12.51 -6.14 -15.48
CA ASN A 186 -13.66 -5.24 -15.55
C ASN A 186 -13.65 -4.24 -14.40
N VAL A 187 -12.46 -3.80 -13.97
CA VAL A 187 -12.32 -2.87 -12.84
C VAL A 187 -13.17 -1.60 -13.04
N ASP A 188 -13.24 -1.10 -14.26
CA ASP A 188 -13.97 0.11 -14.61
C ASP A 188 -15.50 -0.05 -14.48
N ASP A 189 -16.04 -1.27 -14.45
CA ASP A 189 -17.49 -1.46 -14.25
C ASP A 189 -17.90 -1.17 -12.79
N PHE A 190 -16.97 -1.35 -11.84
CA PHE A 190 -17.24 -1.29 -10.40
C PHE A 190 -16.56 -0.12 -9.70
N TRP A 191 -15.48 0.40 -10.28
CA TRP A 191 -14.60 1.37 -9.65
C TRP A 191 -14.41 2.60 -10.54
N GLU A 192 -14.40 3.77 -9.92
CA GLU A 192 -14.02 5.04 -10.52
C GLU A 192 -12.63 5.40 -9.96
N LEU A 193 -11.64 5.59 -10.83
CA LEU A 193 -10.30 6.04 -10.43
C LEU A 193 -10.38 7.49 -9.93
N THR A 194 -9.95 7.75 -8.70
CA THR A 194 -9.99 9.09 -8.10
C THR A 194 -8.63 9.77 -8.09
N HIS A 195 -7.56 8.99 -7.91
CA HIS A 195 -6.21 9.52 -7.89
C HIS A 195 -5.16 8.42 -8.12
N GLN A 196 -3.99 8.81 -8.61
CA GLN A 196 -2.82 7.95 -8.70
C GLN A 196 -1.62 8.66 -8.11
N VAL A 197 -0.89 7.99 -7.23
CA VAL A 197 0.41 8.46 -6.76
C VAL A 197 1.49 7.67 -7.48
N PRO A 198 2.27 8.30 -8.39
CA PRO A 198 3.34 7.62 -9.10
C PRO A 198 4.40 7.09 -8.14
N MET A 199 4.91 5.91 -8.47
CA MET A 199 6.10 5.34 -7.86
C MET A 199 7.30 6.27 -8.08
N ALA A 200 8.14 6.39 -7.06
CA ALA A 200 9.47 6.97 -7.16
C ALA A 200 10.35 6.30 -6.11
N PHE A 201 11.64 6.12 -6.39
CA PHE A 201 12.53 5.49 -5.43
C PHE A 201 12.56 6.27 -4.11
N ASN A 202 12.42 5.56 -2.98
CA ASN A 202 12.42 6.15 -1.64
C ASN A 202 11.25 7.11 -1.36
N ARG A 203 10.17 7.05 -2.17
CA ARG A 203 8.91 7.72 -1.88
C ARG A 203 8.07 6.89 -0.93
N LEU A 204 7.65 7.51 0.16
CA LEU A 204 6.64 7.03 1.09
C LEU A 204 5.28 7.64 0.73
N ILE A 205 4.23 6.84 0.78
CA ILE A 205 2.84 7.32 0.85
C ILE A 205 2.20 6.91 2.16
N VAL A 206 1.34 7.74 2.73
CA VAL A 206 0.58 7.45 3.96
C VAL A 206 -0.89 7.74 3.73
N TYR A 207 -1.76 6.78 4.05
CA TYR A 207 -3.19 6.90 3.80
C TYR A 207 -3.99 6.06 4.81
N PRO A 208 -5.27 6.41 5.09
CA PRO A 208 -6.14 5.55 5.89
C PRO A 208 -6.34 4.20 5.21
N GLY A 209 -6.18 3.10 5.95
CA GLY A 209 -6.23 1.76 5.38
C GLY A 209 -7.60 1.40 4.78
N ARG A 210 -8.66 2.07 5.25
CA ARG A 210 -10.02 1.89 4.72
C ARG A 210 -10.24 2.51 3.34
N LEU A 211 -9.36 3.38 2.84
CA LEU A 211 -9.49 3.91 1.48
C LEU A 211 -9.39 2.77 0.47
N PHE A 212 -10.24 2.80 -0.56
CA PHE A 212 -10.12 1.85 -1.64
C PHE A 212 -8.89 2.17 -2.49
N HIS A 213 -7.98 1.22 -2.58
CA HIS A 213 -6.70 1.40 -3.25
C HIS A 213 -6.21 0.09 -3.88
N GLY A 214 -5.21 0.20 -4.74
CA GLY A 214 -4.58 -0.96 -5.37
C GLY A 214 -3.27 -0.58 -6.01
N ALA A 215 -2.48 -1.59 -6.38
CA ALA A 215 -1.30 -1.36 -7.18
C ALA A 215 -1.71 -0.69 -8.51
N TRP A 216 -1.12 0.46 -8.83
CA TRP A 216 -1.12 0.95 -10.20
C TRP A 216 -0.04 0.20 -10.95
N GLN A 217 -0.47 -0.72 -11.81
CA GLN A 217 0.42 -1.57 -12.58
C GLN A 217 -0.31 -1.98 -13.86
N GLU A 218 0.26 -1.64 -15.01
CA GLU A 218 -0.22 -2.13 -16.29
C GLU A 218 0.26 -3.56 -16.55
N SER A 219 -0.41 -4.22 -17.47
CA SER A 219 0.00 -5.56 -17.89
C SER A 219 1.36 -5.51 -18.58
N SER A 220 2.14 -6.58 -18.47
CA SER A 220 3.55 -6.70 -18.88
C SER A 220 4.59 -5.89 -18.08
N TRP A 221 4.24 -4.85 -17.34
CA TRP A 221 5.19 -4.16 -16.46
C TRP A 221 5.73 -5.10 -15.39
N PHE A 222 7.01 -4.95 -15.03
CA PHE A 222 7.70 -5.80 -14.05
C PHE A 222 7.91 -7.25 -14.51
N SER A 223 8.22 -7.48 -15.80
CA SER A 223 8.75 -8.76 -16.30
C SER A 223 10.27 -8.89 -16.13
N GLU A 224 10.99 -7.78 -16.18
CA GLU A 224 12.46 -7.79 -16.08
C GLU A 224 12.93 -7.69 -14.62
N TYR A 225 12.23 -6.88 -13.83
CA TYR A 225 12.55 -6.58 -12.43
C TYR A 225 11.32 -6.73 -11.55
N TYR A 226 11.55 -6.96 -10.25
CA TYR A 226 10.48 -7.04 -9.27
C TYR A 226 9.90 -5.65 -8.98
N ARG A 227 8.57 -5.52 -8.92
CA ARG A 227 7.89 -4.43 -8.21
C ARG A 227 8.04 -4.68 -6.71
N ILE A 228 8.73 -3.77 -6.01
CA ILE A 228 9.03 -3.93 -4.60
C ILE A 228 8.65 -2.71 -3.77
N ASN A 229 8.01 -2.98 -2.65
CA ASN A 229 7.72 -1.97 -1.64
C ASN A 229 7.76 -2.58 -0.22
N GLN A 230 8.00 -1.71 0.75
CA GLN A 230 7.76 -1.97 2.16
C GLN A 230 6.42 -1.36 2.55
N VAL A 231 5.64 -2.08 3.36
CA VAL A 231 4.38 -1.58 3.90
C VAL A 231 4.43 -1.60 5.43
N PHE A 232 3.85 -0.56 6.02
CA PHE A 232 3.62 -0.39 7.45
C PHE A 232 2.12 -0.38 7.71
N PHE A 233 1.65 -1.25 8.60
CA PHE A 233 0.24 -1.38 8.94
C PHE A 233 -0.03 -0.93 10.37
N PHE A 234 -0.62 0.24 10.55
CA PHE A 234 -0.89 0.82 11.87
C PHE A 234 -2.30 0.44 12.32
N PRO A 235 -2.47 -0.42 13.35
CA PRO A 235 -3.78 -0.93 13.73
C PRO A 235 -4.62 0.11 14.47
N LYS A 236 -3.99 1.04 15.21
CA LYS A 236 -4.68 1.99 16.10
C LYS A 236 -4.28 3.42 15.80
N VAL A 237 -5.29 4.27 15.64
CA VAL A 237 -5.17 5.71 15.43
C VAL A 237 -6.06 6.47 16.39
N LYS A 238 -5.61 7.64 16.85
CA LYS A 238 -6.44 8.64 17.53
C LYS A 238 -6.46 9.92 16.69
N TYR A 239 -7.66 10.38 16.34
CA TYR A 239 -7.82 11.65 15.64
C TYR A 239 -7.92 12.81 16.63
N HIS A 240 -7.23 13.91 16.34
CA HIS A 240 -7.27 15.12 17.13
C HIS A 240 -8.19 16.15 16.47
N SER A 241 -9.18 16.64 17.22
CA SER A 241 -10.29 17.49 16.75
C SER A 241 -9.89 18.83 16.13
N ASN A 242 -8.62 19.22 16.23
CA ASN A 242 -8.11 20.51 15.75
C ASN A 242 -7.42 20.42 14.39
N SER A 243 -7.50 19.27 13.71
CA SER A 243 -6.78 19.03 12.46
C SER A 243 -7.71 18.28 11.51
N PHE A 244 -8.42 19.06 10.68
CA PHE A 244 -9.37 18.63 9.64
C PHE A 244 -10.58 17.82 10.14
N TYR A 245 -11.74 18.44 10.13
CA TYR A 245 -13.03 17.77 10.34
C TYR A 245 -13.24 16.69 9.27
N VAL A 246 -13.00 15.43 9.65
CA VAL A 246 -13.75 14.31 9.09
C VAL A 246 -14.44 13.64 10.26
N SER A 247 -15.70 13.99 10.48
CA SER A 247 -16.58 13.22 11.34
C SER A 247 -16.70 11.81 10.75
N LEU A 248 -15.96 10.85 11.29
CA LEU A 248 -16.37 9.46 11.18
C LEU A 248 -17.79 9.39 11.77
N PRO A 249 -18.76 8.78 11.07
CA PRO A 249 -20.05 8.47 11.68
C PRO A 249 -19.75 7.70 12.97
N LYS A 250 -20.17 8.25 14.11
CA LYS A 250 -20.16 7.50 15.36
C LYS A 250 -21.03 6.28 15.11
N GLY A 251 -20.45 5.09 15.22
CA GLY A 251 -21.23 3.87 15.27
C GLY A 251 -22.06 3.91 16.55
N ASP A 252 -23.37 3.68 16.41
CA ASP A 252 -24.21 3.21 17.49
C ASP A 252 -23.85 1.75 17.82
#